data_AF-A0AAA9SAZ6-F1
#
_entry.id   AF-A0AAA9SAZ6-F1
#
_cell.length_a   1.000
_cell.length_b   1.000
_cell.length_c   1.000
_cell.angle_alpha   90.00
_cell.angle_beta   90.00
_cell.angle_gamma   90.00
#
_symmetry.space_group_name_H-M   'P 1'
#
loop_
_entity.id
_entity.type
_entity.pdbx_description
1 polymer ?
#
loop_
_entity_poly.entity_id
_entity_poly.type
_entity_poly.pdbx_seq_one_letter_code
_entity_poly.pdbx_strand_id
1 'polypeptide(L)' 'MATPPGAGPAALRFVAAASWQVIRGRCVEHFPRVVEFLRYLRAAAPGLVRYRHHERLCMGLKAKSTLLLIQ' A
#
# COMPACT_ATOMS: atom_id res chain seq x y z
N MET A 1 -5.98 5.90 28.02
CA MET A 1 -4.98 5.05 27.34
C MET A 1 -4.30 5.89 26.28
N ALA A 2 -3.00 6.14 26.37
CA ALA A 2 -2.26 6.84 25.34
C ALA A 2 -2.12 5.93 24.11
N THR A 3 -2.52 6.42 22.94
CA THR A 3 -2.25 5.73 21.68
C THR A 3 -0.74 5.60 21.51
N PRO A 4 -0.22 4.41 21.15
CA PRO A 4 1.22 4.22 20.97
C PRO A 4 1.76 5.19 19.91
N PRO A 5 3.01 5.66 20.04
CA PRO A 5 3.62 6.55 19.05
C PRO A 5 3.57 5.91 17.67
N GLY A 6 2.90 6.56 16.72
CA GLY A 6 2.66 6.02 15.37
C GLY A 6 1.31 5.31 15.16
N ALA A 7 0.45 5.21 16.18
CA ALA A 7 -0.92 4.73 16.03
C ALA A 7 -1.89 5.92 15.94
N GLY A 8 -1.99 6.50 14.75
CA GLY A 8 -2.94 7.59 14.51
C GLY A 8 -3.03 8.01 13.06
N PRO A 9 -3.94 8.96 12.75
CA PRO A 9 -4.16 9.46 11.40
C PRO A 9 -2.91 10.04 10.74
N ALA A 10 -1.94 10.52 11.53
CA ALA A 10 -0.66 11.01 11.03
C ALA A 10 0.21 9.89 10.43
N ALA A 11 0.26 8.72 11.06
CA ALA A 11 1.03 7.58 10.56
C ALA A 11 0.44 7.02 9.26
N LEU A 12 -0.90 6.95 9.16
CA LEU A 12 -1.56 6.56 7.92
C LEU A 12 -1.22 7.53 6.78
N ARG A 13 -1.22 8.84 7.05
CA ARG A 13 -0.83 9.85 6.06
C ARG A 13 0.63 9.72 5.65
N PHE A 14 1.52 9.46 6.60
CA PHE A 14 2.95 9.26 6.32
C PHE A 14 3.18 8.04 5.41
N VAL A 15 2.59 6.89 5.74
CA VAL A 15 2.72 5.67 4.92
C VAL A 15 2.04 5.85 3.57
N ALA A 16 0.91 6.56 3.50
CA ALA A 16 0.25 6.88 2.23
C ALA A 16 1.13 7.80 1.34
N ALA A 17 1.76 8.83 1.91
CA ALA A 17 2.67 9.71 1.20
C ALA A 17 3.89 8.94 0.66
N ALA A 18 4.51 8.10 1.49
CA ALA A 18 5.62 7.24 1.08
C ALA A 18 5.19 6.25 -0.03
N SER A 19 4.02 5.63 0.10
CA SER A 19 3.45 4.73 -0.92
C SER A 19 3.25 5.44 -2.25
N TRP A 20 2.75 6.68 -2.22
CA TRP A 20 2.58 7.49 -3.41
C TRP A 20 3.92 7.82 -4.07
N GLN A 21 4.94 8.19 -3.28
CA GLN A 21 6.29 8.44 -3.79
C GLN A 21 6.89 7.20 -4.45
N VAL A 22 6.74 6.02 -3.85
CA VAL A 22 7.20 4.73 -4.42
C VAL A 22 6.54 4.46 -5.78
N ILE A 23 5.22 4.64 -5.88
CA ILE A 23 4.48 4.40 -7.13
C ILE A 23 4.90 5.40 -8.23
N ARG A 24 5.13 6.67 -7.85
CA ARG A 24 5.58 7.74 -8.77
C ARG A 24 7.02 7.53 -9.23
N GLY A 25 7.90 7.17 -8.31
CA GLY A 25 9.32 6.89 -8.58
C GLY A 25 9.57 5.55 -9.26
N ARG A 26 8.53 4.72 -9.43
CA ARG A 26 8.66 3.35 -9.97
C ARG A 26 9.67 2.51 -9.20
N CYS A 27 9.75 2.72 -7.89
CA CYS A 27 10.59 1.96 -6.94
C CYS A 27 9.98 0.57 -6.73
N VAL A 28 10.12 -0.31 -7.72
CA VAL A 28 9.45 -1.61 -7.80
C VAL A 28 9.84 -2.55 -6.64
N GLU A 29 11.05 -2.39 -6.12
CA GLU A 29 11.56 -3.09 -4.94
C GLU A 29 10.73 -2.82 -3.67
N HIS A 30 10.05 -1.67 -3.59
CA HIS A 30 9.22 -1.28 -2.46
C HIS A 30 7.72 -1.60 -2.64
N PHE A 31 7.31 -2.10 -3.81
CA PHE A 31 5.90 -2.40 -4.09
C PHE A 31 5.28 -3.46 -3.16
N PRO A 32 5.99 -4.51 -2.69
CA PRO A 32 5.43 -5.43 -1.70
C PRO A 32 4.96 -4.69 -0.44
N ARG A 33 5.69 -3.67 0.01
CA ARG A 33 5.33 -2.86 1.18
C ARG A 33 4.06 -2.03 0.95
N VAL A 34 3.89 -1.52 -0.27
CA VAL A 34 2.66 -0.80 -0.67
C VAL A 34 1.46 -1.76 -0.66
N VAL A 35 1.63 -2.98 -1.14
CA VAL A 35 0.56 -4.00 -1.12
C VAL A 35 0.18 -4.39 0.31
N GLU A 36 1.14 -4.53 1.22
CA GLU A 36 0.86 -4.76 2.64
C GLU A 36 0.03 -3.62 3.26
N PHE A 37 0.41 -2.37 2.98
CA PHE A 37 -0.33 -1.21 3.46
C PHE A 37 -1.77 -1.18 2.93
N LEU A 38 -1.97 -1.48 1.65
CA LEU A 38 -3.31 -1.54 1.05
C LEU A 38 -4.16 -2.65 1.68
N ARG A 39 -3.58 -3.83 1.96
CA ARG A 39 -4.28 -4.92 2.66
C ARG A 39 -4.68 -4.53 4.07
N TYR A 40 -3.77 -3.88 4.80
CA TYR A 40 -4.07 -3.36 6.14
C TYR A 40 -5.25 -2.39 6.09
N LEU A 41 -5.25 -1.43 5.15
CA LEU A 41 -6.37 -0.50 4.95
C LEU A 41 -7.68 -1.22 4.59
N ARG A 42 -7.62 -2.27 3.77
CA ARG A 42 -8.81 -3.06 3.41
C ARG A 42 -9.41 -3.78 4.61
N ALA A 43 -8.56 -4.32 5.49
CA ALA A 43 -9.00 -4.98 6.72
C ALA A 43 -9.58 -3.97 7.73
N ALA A 44 -8.95 -2.80 7.88
CA ALA A 44 -9.39 -1.76 8.81
C ALA A 44 -10.62 -0.97 8.32
N ALA A 45 -10.76 -0.78 7.00
CA ALA A 45 -11.80 0.04 6.38
C ALA A 45 -12.22 -0.55 5.02
N PRO A 46 -13.00 -1.65 4.99
CA PRO A 46 -13.41 -2.31 3.74
C PRO A 46 -14.31 -1.44 2.85
N GLY A 47 -14.92 -0.40 3.41
CA GLY A 47 -15.73 0.58 2.67
C GLY A 47 -14.93 1.68 1.97
N LEU A 48 -13.60 1.79 2.20
CA LEU A 48 -12.80 2.90 1.70
C LEU A 48 -12.73 2.94 0.16
N VAL A 49 -12.67 1.77 -0.47
CA VAL A 49 -12.68 1.61 -1.93
C VAL A 49 -13.48 0.38 -2.33
N ARG A 50 -14.02 0.39 -3.55
CA ARG A 50 -14.67 -0.79 -4.14
C ARG A 50 -13.69 -1.96 -4.20
N TYR A 51 -14.18 -3.17 -3.92
CA TYR A 51 -13.37 -4.40 -3.95
C TYR A 51 -12.59 -4.57 -5.27
N ARG A 52 -13.27 -4.41 -6.41
CA ARG A 52 -12.64 -4.50 -7.73
C ARG A 52 -11.50 -3.51 -7.94
N HIS A 53 -11.58 -2.31 -7.35
CA HIS A 53 -10.51 -1.32 -7.45
C HIS A 53 -9.30 -1.74 -6.62
N HIS A 54 -9.53 -2.21 -5.39
CA HIS A 54 -8.48 -2.73 -4.52
C HIS A 54 -7.73 -3.91 -5.16
N GLU A 55 -8.47 -4.90 -5.67
CA GLU A 55 -7.86 -6.08 -6.29
C GLU A 55 -7.06 -5.73 -7.54
N ARG A 56 -7.59 -4.87 -8.42
CA ARG A 56 -6.86 -4.43 -9.63
C ARG A 56 -5.55 -3.72 -9.27
N LEU A 57 -5.58 -2.85 -8.26
CA LEU A 57 -4.39 -2.14 -7.79
C LEU A 57 -3.35 -3.12 -7.23
N CYS A 58 -3.76 -4.01 -6.33
CA CYS A 58 -2.88 -5.01 -5.71
C CYS A 58 -2.30 -5.98 -6.74
N MET A 59 -3.09 -6.48 -7.69
CA MET A 59 -2.61 -7.36 -8.76
C MET A 59 -1.61 -6.66 -9.67
N GLY A 60 -1.89 -5.41 -10.07
CA GLY A 60 -0.98 -4.64 -10.93
C GLY A 60 0.38 -4.39 -10.27
N LEU A 61 0.39 -4.07 -8.97
CA LEU A 61 1.63 -3.89 -8.20
C LEU A 61 2.41 -5.21 -8.09
N LYS A 62 1.74 -6.32 -7.74
CA LYS A 62 2.38 -7.64 -7.64
C LYS A 62 2.99 -8.08 -8.97
N ALA A 63 2.22 -7.99 -10.06
CA ALA A 63 2.69 -8.37 -11.39
C ALA A 63 3.96 -7.59 -11.77
N LYS A 64 3.98 -6.28 -11.50
CA LYS A 64 5.14 -5.45 -11.80
C LYS A 64 6.37 -5.80 -10.94
N SER A 65 6.18 -6.16 -9.67
CA SER A 65 7.27 -6.66 -8.80
C SER A 65 7.83 -8.00 -9.25
N THR A 66 6.96 -8.94 -9.62
CA THR A 66 7.39 -10.26 -10.08
C THR A 66 8.15 -10.16 -11.41
N LEU A 67 7.74 -9.28 -12.33
CA LEU A 67 8.47 -9.04 -13.57
C LEU A 67 9.91 -8.55 -13.33
N LEU A 68 10.13 -7.67 -12.34
CA LEU A 68 11.49 -7.22 -11.99
C LEU A 68 12.38 -8.38 -11.51
N LEU A 69 11.80 -9.37 -10.81
CA LEU A 69 12.56 -10.51 -10.26
C LEU A 69 12.92 -11.57 -11.32
N ILE A 70 12.26 -11.54 -12.48
CA ILE A 70 12.44 -12.54 -13.56
C ILE A 70 13.35 -11.98 -14.67
N GLN A 71 13.57 -10.67 -14.73
CA GLN A 71 14.48 -10.00 -15.67
C GLN A 71 15.91 -9.96 -15.16
#